data_AF-A0A7J4K2L9-F1
#
_entry.id   AF-A0A7J4K2L9-F1
#
_cell.length_a   1.000
_cell.length_b   1.000
_cell.length_c   1.000
_cell.angle_alpha   90.00
_cell.angle_beta   90.00
_cell.angle_gamma   90.00
#
_symmetry.space_group_name_H-M   'P 1'
#
loop_
_entity.id
_entity.type
_entity.pdbx_description
1 polymer ?
#
loop_
_entity_poly.entity_id
_entity_poly.type
_entity_poly.pdbx_seq_one_letter_code
_entity_poly.pdbx_strand_id
1 'polypeptide(L)'
;MTNKYIRILPAVLFSALLIFAGAKAFFDEIALLKQELALWEEVNAEDFSDVIEQLDDITGAVFTDVGDNDWFSPYVSSLTEWGVVSGYKDSDGLSTGEFKPANYVTVAEALKMTIKAADVPEECDLAADSIAGRHWADGFVRCAAKNGSRLFGAQPEISLDRPASRSEVLVMIHDSFKDELAPVYSSFNDTQGHPFEADIASAQIFGIVSGDKSSAGVELGTFRPNDPINRAEAAKIVYQRMKEEAKRELSK
;
A
#
# COMPACT_ATOMS: atom_id res chain seq x y z
N MET A 1 56.88 -15.06 -18.23
CA MET A 1 55.92 -14.21 -17.51
C MET A 1 54.53 -14.56 -18.00
N THR A 2 53.86 -15.45 -17.28
CA THR A 2 52.54 -16.00 -17.57
C THR A 2 51.49 -15.15 -16.89
N ASN A 3 50.68 -14.41 -17.65
CA ASN A 3 49.55 -13.66 -17.10
C ASN A 3 48.28 -14.52 -17.21
N LYS A 4 47.74 -14.94 -16.05
CA LYS A 4 46.51 -15.71 -15.94
C LYS A 4 45.33 -14.76 -16.12
N TYR A 5 44.53 -15.01 -17.14
CA TYR A 5 43.19 -14.44 -17.24
C TYR A 5 42.33 -14.98 -16.10
N ILE A 6 41.95 -14.09 -15.19
CA ILE A 6 40.96 -14.31 -14.16
C ILE A 6 39.60 -14.30 -14.87
N ARG A 7 39.00 -15.48 -15.04
CA ARG A 7 37.57 -15.61 -15.38
C ARG A 7 36.79 -15.47 -14.09
N ILE A 8 36.13 -14.33 -13.89
CA ILE A 8 35.05 -14.21 -12.92
C ILE A 8 33.76 -14.50 -13.68
N LEU A 9 33.19 -15.68 -13.45
CA LEU A 9 31.74 -15.84 -13.50
C LEU A 9 31.24 -15.48 -12.09
N PRO A 10 30.14 -14.74 -11.99
CA PRO A 10 28.91 -15.45 -11.67
C PRO A 10 27.75 -14.99 -12.55
N ALA A 11 27.25 -15.93 -13.34
CA ALA A 11 25.84 -15.90 -13.72
C ALA A 11 25.06 -16.34 -12.46
N VAL A 12 24.60 -15.38 -11.66
CA VAL A 12 23.53 -15.67 -10.72
C VAL A 12 22.26 -15.69 -11.56
N LEU A 13 21.79 -16.91 -11.86
CA LEU A 13 20.50 -17.13 -12.49
C LEU A 13 19.44 -16.42 -11.65
N PHE A 14 18.83 -15.38 -12.21
CA PHE A 14 17.49 -14.94 -11.82
C PHE A 14 16.50 -16.03 -12.24
N SER A 15 16.43 -17.11 -11.45
CA SER A 15 15.27 -17.98 -11.47
C SER A 15 14.19 -17.31 -10.64
N ALA A 16 13.44 -16.42 -11.29
CA ALA A 16 12.21 -15.85 -10.76
C ALA A 16 11.21 -16.99 -10.52
N LEU A 17 11.21 -17.53 -9.29
CA LEU A 17 10.01 -18.17 -8.76
C LEU A 17 9.12 -17.02 -8.26
N LEU A 18 8.24 -16.55 -9.14
CA LEU A 18 7.08 -15.73 -8.79
C LEU A 18 6.17 -16.56 -7.89
N ILE A 19 6.52 -16.65 -6.61
CA ILE A 19 5.60 -17.06 -5.56
C ILE A 19 4.98 -15.75 -5.08
N PHE A 20 3.70 -15.55 -5.41
CA PHE A 20 2.87 -14.50 -4.81
C PHE A 20 2.93 -14.64 -3.29
N ALA A 21 3.82 -13.92 -2.64
CA ALA A 21 3.93 -13.86 -1.20
C ALA A 21 3.67 -12.40 -0.81
N GLY A 22 2.74 -12.20 0.13
CA GLY A 22 2.14 -10.89 0.44
C GLY A 22 3.12 -9.87 1.06
N ALA A 23 2.59 -8.89 1.79
CA ALA A 23 3.41 -7.82 2.42
C ALA A 23 4.59 -8.34 3.24
N LYS A 24 4.49 -9.53 3.86
CA LYS A 24 5.63 -10.22 4.46
C LYS A 24 6.83 -10.41 3.52
N ALA A 25 6.59 -10.84 2.29
CA ALA A 25 7.64 -11.04 1.30
C ALA A 25 8.31 -9.72 0.93
N PHE A 26 7.56 -8.63 0.84
CA PHE A 26 8.11 -7.30 0.64
C PHE A 26 9.06 -6.89 1.78
N PHE A 27 8.69 -7.10 3.04
CA PHE A 27 9.57 -6.76 4.16
C PHE A 27 10.77 -7.70 4.28
N ASP A 28 10.58 -8.99 4.02
CA ASP A 28 11.67 -9.98 3.96
C ASP A 28 12.65 -9.65 2.80
N GLU A 29 12.12 -9.23 1.65
CA GLU A 29 12.89 -8.79 0.49
C GLU A 29 13.64 -7.48 0.75
N ILE A 30 13.01 -6.50 1.43
CA ILE A 30 13.71 -5.30 1.90
C ILE A 30 14.85 -5.68 2.85
N ALA A 31 14.63 -6.60 3.78
CA ALA A 31 15.67 -7.02 4.72
C ALA A 31 16.84 -7.70 4.01
N LEU A 32 16.55 -8.54 3.00
CA LEU A 32 17.55 -9.18 2.16
C LEU A 32 18.30 -8.15 1.30
N LEU A 33 17.58 -7.24 0.64
CA LEU A 33 18.12 -6.17 -0.18
C LEU A 33 19.02 -5.24 0.65
N LYS A 34 18.69 -4.94 1.91
CA LYS A 34 19.60 -4.19 2.80
C LYS A 34 20.93 -4.92 3.00
N GLN A 35 20.86 -6.23 3.21
CA GLN A 35 22.05 -7.05 3.44
C GLN A 35 22.90 -7.15 2.17
N GLU A 36 22.26 -7.32 1.01
CA GLU A 36 22.92 -7.34 -0.29
C GLU A 36 23.47 -5.97 -0.67
N LEU A 37 22.74 -4.87 -0.43
CA LEU A 37 23.19 -3.50 -0.68
C LEU A 37 24.39 -3.13 0.20
N ALA A 38 24.40 -3.54 1.47
CA ALA A 38 25.55 -3.33 2.35
C ALA A 38 26.80 -4.09 1.85
N LEU A 39 26.62 -5.32 1.37
CA LEU A 39 27.67 -6.09 0.71
C LEU A 39 28.08 -5.49 -0.64
N TRP A 40 27.15 -4.89 -1.37
CA TRP A 40 27.38 -4.34 -2.71
C TRP A 40 28.04 -2.96 -2.65
N GLU A 41 27.67 -2.09 -1.72
CA GLU A 41 28.34 -0.81 -1.42
C GLU A 41 29.79 -1.01 -0.98
N GLU A 42 30.09 -2.13 -0.31
CA GLU A 42 31.46 -2.52 0.03
C GLU A 42 32.29 -2.90 -1.22
N VAL A 43 31.64 -3.34 -2.30
CA VAL A 43 32.31 -4.02 -3.43
C VAL A 43 32.26 -3.23 -4.74
N ASN A 44 31.25 -2.39 -5.00
CA ASN A 44 30.97 -1.83 -6.33
C ASN A 44 30.57 -0.34 -6.30
N ALA A 45 31.48 0.54 -5.88
CA ALA A 45 31.21 1.97 -5.82
C ALA A 45 31.00 2.70 -7.18
N GLU A 46 30.99 2.02 -8.34
CA GLU A 46 30.76 2.68 -9.64
C GLU A 46 29.89 1.87 -10.62
N ASP A 47 28.88 2.59 -11.12
CA ASP A 47 27.99 2.36 -12.27
C ASP A 47 26.84 1.32 -12.14
N PHE A 48 25.61 1.85 -12.12
CA PHE A 48 24.34 1.13 -12.01
C PHE A 48 23.51 1.15 -13.31
N SER A 49 24.04 1.73 -14.38
CA SER A 49 23.29 1.95 -15.63
C SER A 49 22.72 0.65 -16.23
N ASP A 50 23.50 -0.43 -16.22
CA ASP A 50 23.09 -1.74 -16.76
C ASP A 50 21.96 -2.41 -15.94
N VAL A 51 21.92 -2.17 -14.63
CA VAL A 51 20.85 -2.70 -13.76
C VAL A 51 19.55 -1.92 -13.99
N ILE A 52 19.65 -0.61 -14.19
CA ILE A 52 18.50 0.25 -14.50
C ILE A 52 17.87 -0.15 -15.85
N GLU A 53 18.69 -0.45 -16.87
CA GLU A 53 18.19 -0.88 -18.19
C GLU A 53 17.51 -2.27 -18.13
N GLN A 54 17.97 -3.18 -17.26
CA GLN A 54 17.31 -4.48 -17.04
C GLN A 54 16.02 -4.38 -16.23
N LEU A 55 15.88 -3.39 -15.34
CA LEU A 55 14.65 -3.19 -14.57
C LEU A 55 13.51 -2.63 -15.43
N ASP A 56 13.81 -1.77 -16.41
CA ASP A 56 12.81 -1.21 -17.32
C ASP A 56 12.12 -2.31 -18.16
N ASP A 57 12.82 -3.39 -18.52
CA ASP A 57 12.30 -4.48 -19.36
C ASP A 57 11.36 -5.46 -18.60
N ILE A 58 11.34 -5.41 -17.25
CA ILE A 58 10.48 -6.26 -16.40
C ILE A 58 9.09 -5.61 -16.19
N THR A 59 8.95 -4.31 -16.44
CA THR A 59 7.77 -3.51 -16.06
C THR A 59 6.68 -3.42 -17.15
N GLY A 60 6.34 -4.54 -17.78
CA GLY A 60 5.17 -4.57 -18.67
C GLY A 60 3.89 -4.13 -17.93
N ALA A 61 3.03 -3.35 -18.60
CA ALA A 61 1.79 -2.83 -18.03
C ALA A 61 0.95 -3.96 -17.40
N VAL A 62 0.81 -3.92 -16.06
CA VAL A 62 0.13 -4.93 -15.25
C VAL A 62 -1.38 -4.99 -15.57
N PHE A 63 -1.94 -3.84 -15.97
CA PHE A 63 -3.34 -3.67 -16.32
C PHE A 63 -3.47 -2.85 -17.61
N THR A 64 -4.51 -3.13 -18.39
CA THR A 64 -4.76 -2.49 -19.69
C THR A 64 -5.20 -1.03 -19.58
N ASP A 65 -5.67 -0.62 -18.40
CA ASP A 65 -6.17 0.72 -18.07
C ASP A 65 -5.26 1.49 -17.09
N VAL A 66 -4.00 1.06 -16.99
CA VAL A 66 -2.94 1.74 -16.24
C VAL A 66 -1.76 1.96 -17.19
N GLY A 67 -1.59 3.19 -17.66
CA GLY A 67 -0.48 3.56 -18.53
C GLY A 67 0.80 3.85 -17.74
N ASP A 68 1.96 3.62 -18.35
CA ASP A 68 3.28 3.78 -17.70
C ASP A 68 3.50 5.19 -17.14
N ASN A 69 2.93 6.21 -17.78
CA ASN A 69 3.05 7.61 -17.39
C ASN A 69 1.93 8.11 -16.46
N ASP A 70 0.99 7.25 -16.07
CA ASP A 70 -0.04 7.64 -15.11
C ASP A 70 0.58 7.86 -13.73
N TRP A 71 0.20 8.93 -13.04
CA TRP A 71 0.77 9.30 -11.74
C TRP A 71 0.61 8.20 -10.68
N PHE A 72 -0.36 7.31 -10.84
CA PHE A 72 -0.63 6.18 -9.95
C PHE A 72 0.02 4.87 -10.38
N SER A 73 0.53 4.77 -11.61
CA SER A 73 1.13 3.56 -12.18
C SER A 73 2.16 2.91 -11.24
N PRO A 74 3.20 3.63 -10.73
CA PRO A 74 4.19 2.99 -9.86
C PRO A 74 3.58 2.42 -8.58
N TYR A 75 2.56 3.08 -8.01
CA TYR A 75 1.92 2.60 -6.78
C TYR A 75 1.09 1.34 -7.04
N VAL A 76 0.35 1.32 -8.15
CA VAL A 76 -0.49 0.19 -8.54
C VAL A 76 0.37 -1.03 -8.87
N SER A 77 1.46 -0.84 -9.63
CA SER A 77 2.39 -1.92 -9.98
C SER A 77 3.00 -2.55 -8.74
N SER A 78 3.61 -1.76 -7.85
CA SER A 78 4.22 -2.27 -6.62
C SER A 78 3.21 -2.95 -5.70
N LEU A 79 2.04 -2.34 -5.46
CA LEU A 79 1.03 -2.97 -4.60
C LEU A 79 0.44 -4.25 -5.19
N THR A 80 0.43 -4.39 -6.53
CA THR A 80 -0.03 -5.61 -7.18
C THR A 80 1.02 -6.72 -7.04
N GLU A 81 2.29 -6.37 -7.24
CA GLU A 81 3.42 -7.28 -7.02
C GLU A 81 3.45 -7.80 -5.58
N TRP A 82 3.23 -6.93 -4.60
CA TRP A 82 3.15 -7.32 -3.18
C TRP A 82 1.82 -7.96 -2.77
N GLY A 83 0.92 -8.19 -3.73
CA GLY A 83 -0.37 -8.84 -3.52
C GLY A 83 -1.35 -8.07 -2.63
N VAL A 84 -1.11 -6.78 -2.37
CA VAL A 84 -1.95 -5.88 -1.56
C VAL A 84 -3.20 -5.47 -2.34
N VAL A 85 -3.04 -5.18 -3.64
CA VAL A 85 -4.15 -4.89 -4.55
C VAL A 85 -4.21 -5.92 -5.67
N SER A 86 -5.35 -5.97 -6.35
CA SER A 86 -5.57 -6.80 -7.53
C SER A 86 -6.56 -6.11 -8.46
N GLY A 87 -6.50 -6.46 -9.75
CA GLY A 87 -7.47 -6.04 -10.75
C GLY A 87 -8.82 -6.73 -10.58
N TYR A 88 -9.79 -6.30 -11.38
CA TYR A 88 -11.14 -6.85 -11.36
C TYR A 88 -11.17 -8.25 -11.95
N LYS A 89 -12.04 -9.09 -11.37
CA LYS A 89 -12.38 -10.40 -11.91
C LYS A 89 -13.81 -10.39 -12.45
N ASP A 90 -14.07 -11.16 -13.49
CA ASP A 90 -15.41 -11.40 -13.99
C ASP A 90 -16.19 -12.39 -13.10
N SER A 91 -17.43 -12.70 -13.49
CA SER A 91 -18.29 -13.63 -12.76
C SER A 91 -17.75 -15.05 -12.68
N ASP A 92 -16.85 -15.43 -13.59
CA ASP A 92 -16.22 -16.75 -13.63
C ASP A 92 -14.89 -16.76 -12.84
N GLY A 93 -14.52 -15.63 -12.23
CA GLY A 93 -13.31 -15.47 -11.43
C GLY A 93 -12.05 -15.23 -12.24
N LEU A 94 -12.17 -15.00 -13.56
CA LEU A 94 -11.05 -14.70 -14.45
C LEU A 94 -10.70 -13.22 -14.37
N SER A 95 -9.42 -12.90 -14.47
CA SER A 95 -8.98 -11.51 -14.50
C SER A 95 -9.52 -10.80 -15.73
N THR A 96 -10.13 -9.64 -15.53
CA THR A 96 -10.56 -8.74 -16.62
C THR A 96 -9.38 -8.01 -17.27
N GLY A 97 -8.22 -8.00 -16.62
CA GLY A 97 -7.06 -7.21 -17.02
C GLY A 97 -7.16 -5.72 -16.65
N GLU A 98 -8.23 -5.29 -15.98
CA GLU A 98 -8.45 -3.88 -15.61
C GLU A 98 -8.27 -3.64 -14.10
N PHE A 99 -7.71 -2.49 -13.74
CA PHE A 99 -7.59 -1.99 -12.37
C PHE A 99 -8.72 -1.02 -11.98
N LYS A 100 -9.30 -0.31 -12.95
CA LYS A 100 -10.32 0.75 -12.85
C LYS A 100 -9.92 1.87 -11.88
N PRO A 101 -8.83 2.62 -12.16
CA PRO A 101 -8.25 3.58 -11.21
C PRO A 101 -9.22 4.68 -10.76
N ALA A 102 -10.17 5.08 -11.61
CA ALA A 102 -11.15 6.12 -11.31
C ALA A 102 -12.36 5.64 -10.49
N ASN A 103 -12.57 4.33 -10.35
CA ASN A 103 -13.68 3.81 -9.56
C ASN A 103 -13.48 4.11 -8.08
N TYR A 104 -14.57 4.35 -7.36
CA TYR A 104 -14.53 4.44 -5.90
C TYR A 104 -14.23 3.08 -5.29
N VAL A 105 -13.45 3.07 -4.20
CA VAL A 105 -13.29 1.90 -3.34
C VAL A 105 -14.42 1.85 -2.32
N THR A 106 -14.95 0.65 -2.07
CA THR A 106 -15.87 0.46 -0.95
C THR A 106 -15.12 0.45 0.39
N VAL A 107 -15.85 0.62 1.49
CA VAL A 107 -15.31 0.46 2.86
C VAL A 107 -14.65 -0.91 3.03
N ALA A 108 -15.25 -1.98 2.51
CA ALA A 108 -14.69 -3.33 2.56
C ALA A 108 -13.42 -3.50 1.73
N GLU A 109 -13.38 -2.94 0.51
CA GLU A 109 -12.19 -2.99 -0.34
C GLU A 109 -11.04 -2.21 0.29
N ALA A 110 -11.31 -1.01 0.80
CA ALA A 110 -10.32 -0.21 1.53
C ALA A 110 -9.78 -0.96 2.75
N LEU A 111 -10.65 -1.56 3.56
CA LEU A 111 -10.23 -2.35 4.72
C LEU A 111 -9.34 -3.53 4.32
N LYS A 112 -9.72 -4.27 3.27
CA LYS A 112 -8.88 -5.35 2.75
C LYS A 112 -7.49 -4.83 2.37
N MET A 113 -7.42 -3.70 1.64
CA MET A 113 -6.14 -3.12 1.24
C MET A 113 -5.25 -2.79 2.45
N THR A 114 -5.81 -2.20 3.51
CA THR A 114 -5.02 -1.83 4.69
C THR A 114 -4.60 -3.01 5.55
N ILE A 115 -5.47 -4.02 5.73
CA ILE A 115 -5.15 -5.26 6.44
C ILE A 115 -4.00 -5.99 5.75
N LYS A 116 -4.06 -6.11 4.41
CA LYS A 116 -2.99 -6.74 3.62
C LYS A 116 -1.69 -5.95 3.66
N ALA A 117 -1.76 -4.62 3.57
CA ALA A 117 -0.57 -3.76 3.63
C ALA A 117 0.16 -3.88 4.98
N ALA A 118 -0.58 -4.02 6.07
CA ALA A 118 -0.05 -4.18 7.42
C ALA A 118 0.36 -5.63 7.77
N ASP A 119 0.28 -6.56 6.81
CA ASP A 119 0.52 -8.00 7.01
C ASP A 119 -0.31 -8.59 8.17
N VAL A 120 -1.51 -8.05 8.40
CA VAL A 120 -2.46 -8.58 9.37
C VAL A 120 -3.16 -9.80 8.73
N PRO A 121 -3.39 -10.90 9.46
CA PRO A 121 -4.10 -12.06 8.91
C PRO A 121 -5.43 -11.65 8.26
N GLU A 122 -5.81 -12.32 7.18
CA GLU A 122 -7.09 -12.05 6.49
C GLU A 122 -8.29 -12.65 7.23
N GLU A 123 -8.04 -13.57 8.17
CA GLU A 123 -9.04 -14.25 8.97
C GLU A 123 -8.63 -14.32 10.46
N CYS A 124 -9.55 -13.91 11.33
CA CYS A 124 -9.36 -13.90 12.78
C CYS A 124 -10.63 -14.38 13.47
N ASP A 125 -10.47 -15.06 14.61
CA ASP A 125 -11.59 -15.38 15.48
C ASP A 125 -12.12 -14.13 16.18
N LEU A 126 -13.45 -13.99 16.28
CA LEU A 126 -14.13 -13.04 17.16
C LEU A 126 -14.76 -13.76 18.36
N ALA A 127 -15.06 -12.99 19.42
CA ALA A 127 -15.91 -13.45 20.50
C ALA A 127 -17.31 -13.81 19.98
N ALA A 128 -17.97 -14.77 20.65
CA ALA A 128 -19.16 -15.50 20.19
C ALA A 128 -20.41 -14.64 19.82
N ASP A 129 -20.40 -13.34 20.11
CA ASP A 129 -21.55 -12.43 19.95
C ASP A 129 -21.48 -11.51 18.71
N SER A 130 -20.48 -11.69 17.83
CA SER A 130 -20.37 -10.89 16.59
C SER A 130 -21.17 -11.54 15.43
N ILE A 131 -22.04 -10.78 14.76
CA ILE A 131 -22.89 -11.25 13.66
C ILE A 131 -22.19 -11.07 12.29
N ALA A 132 -20.86 -11.13 12.27
CA ALA A 132 -20.07 -11.11 11.03
C ALA A 132 -20.06 -12.52 10.41
N GLY A 133 -21.17 -12.87 9.73
CA GLY A 133 -21.29 -14.12 8.98
C GLY A 133 -21.99 -14.02 7.62
N ARG A 134 -22.02 -12.84 6.98
CA ARG A 134 -22.77 -12.62 5.72
C ARG A 134 -22.07 -11.79 4.65
N HIS A 135 -20.90 -11.21 4.92
CA HIS A 135 -20.19 -10.38 3.95
C HIS A 135 -18.82 -10.98 3.59
N TRP A 136 -18.37 -10.86 2.34
CA TRP A 136 -17.08 -11.43 1.89
C TRP A 136 -15.90 -10.85 2.67
N ALA A 137 -16.04 -9.64 3.20
CA ALA A 137 -15.03 -8.96 3.99
C ALA A 137 -15.08 -9.27 5.50
N ASP A 138 -15.93 -10.21 5.94
CA ASP A 138 -16.10 -10.50 7.37
C ASP A 138 -14.76 -10.85 8.03
N GLY A 139 -13.91 -11.66 7.41
CA GLY A 139 -12.58 -11.99 7.93
C GLY A 139 -11.74 -10.75 8.26
N PHE A 140 -11.68 -9.81 7.32
CA PHE A 140 -10.98 -8.54 7.52
C PHE A 140 -11.61 -7.70 8.65
N VAL A 141 -12.95 -7.62 8.71
CA VAL A 141 -13.66 -6.91 9.80
C VAL A 141 -13.35 -7.53 11.16
N ARG A 142 -13.32 -8.86 11.25
CA ARG A 142 -12.94 -9.59 12.46
C ARG A 142 -11.52 -9.26 12.89
N CYS A 143 -10.59 -9.25 11.95
CA CYS A 143 -9.21 -8.90 12.24
C CYS A 143 -9.03 -7.43 12.63
N ALA A 144 -9.74 -6.51 11.97
CA ALA A 144 -9.73 -5.09 12.33
C ALA A 144 -10.24 -4.88 13.77
N ALA A 145 -11.38 -5.50 14.12
CA ALA A 145 -11.94 -5.43 15.46
C ALA A 145 -11.01 -6.04 16.51
N LYS A 146 -10.44 -7.22 16.25
CA LYS A 146 -9.48 -7.88 17.14
C LYS A 146 -8.20 -7.04 17.36
N ASN A 147 -7.78 -6.28 16.36
CA ASN A 147 -6.62 -5.41 16.44
C ASN A 147 -6.95 -4.00 16.95
N GLY A 148 -8.16 -3.76 17.46
CA GLY A 148 -8.51 -2.51 18.13
C GLY A 148 -8.89 -1.38 17.18
N SER A 149 -9.39 -1.68 15.97
CA SER A 149 -9.83 -0.64 15.04
C SER A 149 -10.91 0.26 15.65
N ARG A 150 -10.79 1.56 15.36
CA ARG A 150 -11.72 2.61 15.74
C ARG A 150 -13.00 2.61 14.91
N LEU A 151 -12.97 2.08 13.68
CA LEU A 151 -14.14 2.01 12.78
C LEU A 151 -14.88 0.67 12.87
N PHE A 152 -14.17 -0.41 13.18
CA PHE A 152 -14.71 -1.76 13.14
C PHE A 152 -14.74 -2.37 14.54
N GLY A 153 -15.85 -2.19 15.26
CA GLY A 153 -16.12 -2.88 16.52
C GLY A 153 -16.72 -4.28 16.32
N ALA A 154 -17.17 -4.93 17.40
CA ALA A 154 -17.80 -6.26 17.34
C ALA A 154 -19.14 -6.29 16.54
N GLN A 155 -19.78 -5.13 16.38
CA GLN A 155 -21.00 -4.92 15.59
C GLN A 155 -20.87 -3.56 14.89
N PRO A 156 -20.13 -3.46 13.78
CA PRO A 156 -19.90 -2.18 13.16
C PRO A 156 -21.20 -1.70 12.49
N GLU A 157 -21.69 -0.51 12.84
CA GLU A 157 -22.83 0.16 12.20
C GLU A 157 -22.45 0.78 10.83
N ILE A 158 -21.35 0.31 10.24
CA ILE A 158 -20.81 0.81 8.98
C ILE A 158 -21.29 -0.06 7.81
N SER A 159 -21.84 0.57 6.78
CA SER A 159 -22.13 -0.13 5.52
C SER A 159 -20.81 -0.44 4.80
N LEU A 160 -20.57 -1.74 4.53
CA LEU A 160 -19.32 -2.21 3.93
C LEU A 160 -19.23 -1.96 2.42
N ASP A 161 -20.38 -1.87 1.74
CA ASP A 161 -20.46 -1.74 0.28
C ASP A 161 -20.55 -0.28 -0.21
N ARG A 162 -20.71 0.70 0.69
CA ARG A 162 -20.68 2.11 0.28
C ARG A 162 -19.24 2.55 -0.04
N PRO A 163 -19.06 3.61 -0.85
CA PRO A 163 -17.76 4.25 -1.00
C PRO A 163 -17.15 4.64 0.35
N ALA A 164 -15.85 4.35 0.51
CA ALA A 164 -15.08 4.81 1.65
C ALA A 164 -14.73 6.29 1.49
N SER A 165 -14.71 7.04 2.59
CA SER A 165 -14.19 8.41 2.57
C SER A 165 -12.67 8.44 2.60
N ARG A 166 -12.09 9.56 2.19
CA ARG A 166 -10.63 9.79 2.24
C ARG A 166 -10.07 9.67 3.67
N SER A 167 -10.78 10.20 4.67
CA SER A 167 -10.35 10.07 6.07
C SER A 167 -10.49 8.64 6.58
N GLU A 168 -11.51 7.89 6.14
CA GLU A 168 -11.72 6.51 6.58
C GLU A 168 -10.55 5.60 6.17
N VAL A 169 -10.00 5.76 4.95
CA VAL A 169 -8.81 5.00 4.53
C VAL A 169 -7.60 5.30 5.43
N LEU A 170 -7.42 6.56 5.85
CA LEU A 170 -6.33 6.92 6.77
C LEU A 170 -6.50 6.30 8.16
N VAL A 171 -7.72 6.31 8.70
CA VAL A 171 -8.01 5.66 10.00
C VAL A 171 -7.77 4.17 9.90
N MET A 172 -8.27 3.51 8.84
CA MET A 172 -8.08 2.08 8.62
C MET A 172 -6.60 1.70 8.55
N ILE A 173 -5.79 2.49 7.83
CA ILE A 173 -4.37 2.15 7.67
C ILE A 173 -3.57 2.41 8.94
N HIS A 174 -3.80 3.51 9.66
CA HIS A 174 -3.15 3.74 10.94
C HIS A 174 -3.55 2.67 11.98
N ASP A 175 -4.83 2.29 12.03
CA ASP A 175 -5.30 1.22 12.92
C ASP A 175 -4.64 -0.13 12.56
N SER A 176 -4.53 -0.45 11.27
CA SER A 176 -3.94 -1.72 10.80
C SER A 176 -2.45 -1.81 11.17
N PHE A 177 -1.71 -0.70 11.04
CA PHE A 177 -0.30 -0.62 11.43
C PHE A 177 -0.09 -0.35 12.93
N LYS A 178 -1.16 -0.16 13.71
CA LYS A 178 -1.12 0.16 15.15
C LYS A 178 -0.34 1.44 15.46
N ASP A 179 -0.50 2.44 14.61
CA ASP A 179 0.16 3.73 14.81
C ASP A 179 -0.40 4.44 16.05
N GLU A 180 0.48 4.89 16.93
CA GLU A 180 0.14 5.77 18.04
C GLU A 180 0.24 7.23 17.59
N LEU A 181 -0.91 7.87 17.38
CA LEU A 181 -0.96 9.21 16.82
C LEU A 181 -0.97 10.28 17.92
N ALA A 182 -0.12 11.29 17.76
CA ALA A 182 -0.19 12.50 18.57
C ALA A 182 -1.47 13.31 18.23
N PRO A 183 -2.08 14.02 19.19
CA PRO A 183 -3.25 14.86 18.95
C PRO A 183 -2.83 16.19 18.28
N VAL A 184 -2.37 16.08 17.04
CA VAL A 184 -1.94 17.20 16.20
C VAL A 184 -3.04 17.64 15.24
N TYR A 185 -2.99 18.90 14.81
CA TYR A 185 -3.93 19.47 13.85
C TYR A 185 -3.32 19.48 12.44
N SER A 186 -4.16 19.28 11.43
CA SER A 186 -3.71 19.31 10.04
C SER A 186 -3.61 20.77 9.57
N SER A 187 -2.84 21.04 8.52
CA SER A 187 -2.79 22.37 7.92
C SER A 187 -3.89 22.61 6.86
N PHE A 188 -4.80 21.65 6.66
CA PHE A 188 -5.87 21.77 5.68
C PHE A 188 -7.06 22.55 6.27
N ASN A 189 -7.62 23.45 5.47
CA ASN A 189 -8.66 24.37 5.92
C ASN A 189 -10.01 23.68 6.16
N ASP A 190 -10.21 22.48 5.62
CA ASP A 190 -11.45 21.71 5.63
C ASP A 190 -11.44 20.51 6.59
N THR A 191 -10.46 20.45 7.51
CA THR A 191 -10.33 19.36 8.49
C THR A 191 -10.61 19.77 9.92
N GLN A 192 -10.71 21.06 10.20
CA GLN A 192 -10.85 21.56 11.57
C GLN A 192 -12.11 21.00 12.23
N GLY A 193 -11.94 20.34 13.38
CA GLY A 193 -13.04 19.75 14.14
C GLY A 193 -13.56 18.42 13.57
N HIS A 194 -12.90 17.89 12.55
CA HIS A 194 -13.19 16.55 12.05
C HIS A 194 -12.75 15.49 13.08
N PRO A 195 -13.54 14.43 13.34
CA PRO A 195 -13.19 13.40 14.33
C PRO A 195 -11.84 12.71 14.08
N PHE A 196 -11.41 12.66 12.81
CA PHE A 196 -10.16 12.04 12.37
C PHE A 196 -9.10 13.07 11.94
N GLU A 197 -9.15 14.29 12.48
CA GLU A 197 -8.19 15.35 12.15
C GLU A 197 -6.74 14.95 12.48
N ALA A 198 -6.51 14.23 13.58
CA ALA A 198 -5.19 13.73 13.96
C ALA A 198 -4.62 12.75 12.92
N ASP A 199 -5.42 11.84 12.39
CA ASP A 199 -5.02 10.93 11.30
C ASP A 199 -4.61 11.70 10.05
N ILE A 200 -5.39 12.71 9.67
CA ILE A 200 -5.09 13.54 8.51
C ILE A 200 -3.79 14.32 8.71
N ALA A 201 -3.61 14.89 9.90
CA ALA A 201 -2.41 15.63 10.28
C ALA A 201 -1.16 14.74 10.28
N SER A 202 -1.23 13.55 10.90
CA SER A 202 -0.12 12.59 10.90
C SER A 202 0.21 12.13 9.48
N ALA A 203 -0.79 11.79 8.66
CA ALA A 203 -0.57 11.41 7.27
C ALA A 203 0.08 12.53 6.45
N GLN A 204 -0.24 13.79 6.74
CA GLN A 204 0.40 14.94 6.12
C GLN A 204 1.87 15.07 6.56
N ILE A 205 2.14 15.02 7.86
CA ILE A 205 3.49 15.14 8.45
C ILE A 205 4.43 14.06 7.90
N PHE A 206 3.94 12.83 7.76
CA PHE A 206 4.70 11.71 7.24
C PHE A 206 4.76 11.65 5.71
N GLY A 207 4.13 12.59 5.02
CA GLY A 207 4.15 12.67 3.55
C GLY A 207 3.34 11.58 2.86
N ILE A 208 2.40 10.94 3.57
CA ILE A 208 1.46 9.97 3.01
C ILE A 208 0.43 10.69 2.13
N VAL A 209 -0.02 11.87 2.56
CA VAL A 209 -0.94 12.73 1.82
C VAL A 209 -0.38 14.13 1.66
N SER A 210 -0.79 14.82 0.58
CA SER A 210 -0.37 16.20 0.29
C SER A 210 -1.54 17.17 0.10
N GLY A 211 -2.78 16.69 0.23
CA GLY A 211 -3.98 17.46 -0.07
C GLY A 211 -4.20 17.68 -1.57
N ASP A 212 -5.19 18.50 -1.89
CA ASP A 212 -5.56 18.80 -3.26
C ASP A 212 -4.58 19.78 -3.90
N LYS A 213 -4.35 19.56 -5.19
CA LYS A 213 -3.59 20.45 -6.06
C LYS A 213 -4.45 20.86 -7.24
N SER A 214 -4.28 22.09 -7.70
CA SER A 214 -4.81 22.53 -8.98
C SER A 214 -4.15 21.76 -10.13
N SER A 215 -4.71 21.87 -11.34
CA SER A 215 -4.09 21.34 -12.56
C SER A 215 -2.69 21.91 -12.84
N ALA A 216 -2.35 23.07 -12.27
CA ALA A 216 -1.02 23.67 -12.32
C ALA A 216 -0.07 23.15 -11.22
N GLY A 217 -0.50 22.18 -10.41
CA GLY A 217 0.28 21.62 -9.30
C GLY A 217 0.33 22.48 -8.04
N VAL A 218 -0.38 23.60 -8.00
CA VAL A 218 -0.44 24.49 -6.83
C VAL A 218 -1.32 23.88 -5.75
N GLU A 219 -0.82 23.84 -4.51
CA GLU A 219 -1.54 23.36 -3.34
C GLU A 219 -2.76 24.23 -3.04
N LEU A 220 -3.92 23.60 -2.83
CA LEU A 220 -5.18 24.28 -2.57
C LEU A 220 -5.49 24.40 -1.06
N GLY A 221 -4.74 23.68 -0.21
CA GLY A 221 -4.95 23.69 1.23
C GLY A 221 -6.21 22.96 1.67
N THR A 222 -6.74 22.04 0.85
CA THR A 222 -7.91 21.20 1.16
C THR A 222 -7.55 19.72 1.10
N PHE A 223 -8.22 18.89 1.91
CA PHE A 223 -8.06 17.44 1.92
C PHE A 223 -9.32 16.67 1.52
N ARG A 224 -10.50 17.26 1.78
CA ARG A 224 -11.84 16.71 1.55
C ARG A 224 -12.11 15.42 2.32
N PRO A 225 -12.06 15.45 3.68
CA PRO A 225 -12.05 14.22 4.49
C PRO A 225 -13.26 13.30 4.28
N ASN A 226 -14.43 13.88 3.98
CA ASN A 226 -15.68 13.15 3.80
C ASN A 226 -15.98 12.74 2.35
N ASP A 227 -15.16 13.18 1.39
CA ASP A 227 -15.38 12.83 -0.02
C ASP A 227 -15.04 11.35 -0.26
N PRO A 228 -15.76 10.67 -1.16
CA PRO A 228 -15.38 9.36 -1.65
C PRO A 228 -13.99 9.36 -2.28
N ILE A 229 -13.22 8.30 -2.03
CA ILE A 229 -11.88 8.12 -2.59
C ILE A 229 -11.87 7.10 -3.72
N ASN A 230 -11.12 7.39 -4.80
CA ASN A 230 -10.97 6.44 -5.89
C ASN A 230 -9.83 5.43 -5.63
N ARG A 231 -9.78 4.37 -6.45
CA ARG A 231 -8.82 3.27 -6.34
C ARG A 231 -7.37 3.72 -6.50
N ALA A 232 -7.09 4.65 -7.40
CA ALA A 232 -5.74 5.18 -7.60
C ALA A 232 -5.24 5.97 -6.37
N GLU A 233 -6.10 6.81 -5.79
CA GLU A 233 -5.80 7.59 -4.59
C GLU A 233 -5.62 6.69 -3.37
N ALA A 234 -6.49 5.69 -3.19
CA ALA A 234 -6.36 4.71 -2.12
C ALA A 234 -5.07 3.90 -2.24
N ALA A 235 -4.71 3.44 -3.45
CA ALA A 235 -3.45 2.76 -3.73
C ALA A 235 -2.25 3.63 -3.36
N LYS A 236 -2.25 4.92 -3.73
CA LYS A 236 -1.18 5.84 -3.35
C LYS A 236 -1.05 5.96 -1.82
N ILE A 237 -2.14 6.13 -1.09
CA ILE A 237 -2.10 6.23 0.38
C ILE A 237 -1.48 4.97 0.99
N VAL A 238 -1.94 3.80 0.54
CA VAL A 238 -1.45 2.51 1.05
C VAL A 238 0.04 2.34 0.77
N TYR A 239 0.47 2.60 -0.48
CA TYR A 239 1.88 2.54 -0.86
C TYR A 239 2.74 3.48 -0.02
N GLN A 240 2.31 4.74 0.17
CA GLN A 240 3.13 5.72 0.89
C GLN A 240 3.25 5.37 2.38
N ARG A 241 2.20 4.81 3.00
CA ARG A 241 2.33 4.30 4.38
C ARG A 241 3.28 3.12 4.45
N MET A 242 3.19 2.14 3.55
CA MET A 242 4.15 1.02 3.51
C MET A 242 5.60 1.49 3.32
N LYS A 243 5.81 2.48 2.44
CA LYS A 243 7.11 3.13 2.23
C LYS A 243 7.62 3.81 3.51
N GLU A 244 6.72 4.43 4.25
CA GLU A 244 7.04 5.06 5.53
C GLU A 244 7.41 4.03 6.61
N GLU A 245 6.69 2.92 6.69
CA GLU A 245 7.03 1.80 7.58
C GLU A 245 8.42 1.24 7.27
N ALA A 246 8.69 0.99 5.99
CA ALA A 246 10.00 0.52 5.55
C ALA A 246 11.14 1.45 5.97
N LYS A 247 10.92 2.77 5.90
CA LYS A 247 11.89 3.77 6.39
C LYS A 247 12.09 3.69 7.90
N ARG A 248 11.03 3.48 8.69
CA ARG A 248 11.14 3.30 10.15
C ARG A 248 11.98 2.07 10.48
N GLU A 249 11.68 0.93 9.84
CA GLU A 249 12.44 -0.32 10.02
C GLU A 249 13.88 -0.24 9.49
N LEU A 250 14.18 0.68 8.56
CA LEU A 250 15.54 1.02 8.12
C LEU A 250 16.33 1.87 9.10
N SER A 251 15.64 2.63 9.95
CA SER A 251 16.26 3.57 10.89
C SER A 251 16.52 2.99 12.29
N LYS A 252 16.02 1.78 12.56
CA LYS A 252 16.29 1.01 13.78
C LYS A 252 17.63 0.28 13.68
#